data_AF-A0A5C6EVH5-F1
#
_entry.id   AF-A0A5C6EVH5-F1
#
_cell.length_a   1.000
_cell.length_b   1.000
_cell.length_c   1.000
_cell.angle_alpha   90.00
_cell.angle_beta   90.00
_cell.angle_gamma   90.00
#
_symmetry.space_group_name_H-M   'P 1'
#
loop_
_entity.id
_entity.type
_entity.pdbx_description
1 polymer ?
#
loop_
_entity_poly.entity_id
_entity_poly.type
_entity_poly.pdbx_seq_one_letter_code
_entity_poly.pdbx_strand_id
1 'polypeptide(L)'
;MENLSRVPGDACRYRNIMIRFLLVFVVLSLNGCHRTVVDREIVVSPDGQSRLLLRYNTRDNKGFDFNDLVLETQSGIDWEYDSTIWSGDAHVAPGVKRWVSSLDSLGDDRQTAIIKIATMGPRDAVGKSTVEYSWVRWDLAANAKIQTLHVCDSPFDALPPDKR
;
A
#
# COMPACT_ATOMS: atom_id res chain seq x y z
N MET A 1 59.65 28.04 -17.34
CA MET A 1 60.14 26.78 -16.74
C MET A 1 58.90 26.04 -16.27
N GLU A 2 58.26 25.28 -17.16
CA GLU A 2 58.59 23.85 -17.44
C GLU A 2 58.31 22.98 -16.20
N ASN A 3 57.62 21.85 -16.26
CA ASN A 3 57.12 21.07 -17.39
C ASN A 3 56.04 20.09 -16.90
N LEU A 4 55.23 19.65 -17.85
CA LEU A 4 54.31 18.53 -17.78
C LEU A 4 55.02 17.22 -17.36
N SER A 5 54.30 16.28 -16.74
CA SER A 5 54.31 14.89 -17.25
C SER A 5 53.25 14.01 -16.59
N ARG A 6 52.35 13.56 -17.46
CA ARG A 6 51.40 12.46 -17.37
C ARG A 6 52.10 11.25 -18.00
N VAL A 7 52.17 10.08 -17.37
CA VAL A 7 52.46 8.80 -18.05
C VAL A 7 51.73 7.64 -17.34
N PRO A 8 51.23 6.62 -18.08
CA PRO A 8 50.19 5.67 -17.67
C PRO A 8 50.75 4.24 -17.40
N GLY A 9 49.87 3.29 -17.08
CA GLY A 9 50.22 1.87 -17.01
C GLY A 9 48.99 0.97 -17.14
N ASP A 10 48.83 0.41 -18.33
CA ASP A 10 47.81 -0.57 -18.71
C ASP A 10 48.01 -1.96 -18.07
N ALA A 11 46.87 -2.64 -17.92
CA ALA A 11 46.63 -4.07 -18.13
C ALA A 11 47.54 -5.14 -17.49
N CYS A 12 46.91 -6.01 -16.68
CA CYS A 12 47.23 -7.43 -16.75
C CYS A 12 46.00 -8.31 -16.47
N ARG A 13 45.49 -8.94 -17.53
CA ARG A 13 44.61 -10.10 -17.47
C ARG A 13 45.40 -11.27 -16.87
N TYR A 14 44.86 -11.95 -15.86
CA TYR A 14 45.16 -13.36 -15.65
C TYR A 14 43.88 -14.15 -15.40
N ARG A 15 43.62 -15.09 -16.32
CA ARG A 15 42.66 -16.19 -16.22
C ARG A 15 43.13 -17.16 -15.14
N ASN A 16 42.19 -17.66 -14.35
CA ASN A 16 42.16 -19.02 -13.76
C ASN A 16 40.68 -19.26 -13.40
N ILE A 17 39.89 -19.95 -14.22
CA ILE A 17 39.64 -21.40 -14.17
C ILE A 17 39.61 -21.91 -12.73
N MET A 18 38.41 -22.21 -12.20
CA MET A 18 38.15 -23.47 -11.52
C MET A 18 36.64 -23.68 -11.29
N ILE A 19 36.15 -24.78 -11.86
CA ILE A 19 35.13 -25.68 -11.29
C ILE A 19 33.71 -25.07 -11.13
N ARG A 20 32.93 -25.19 -12.22
CA ARG A 20 31.47 -25.15 -12.14
C ARG A 20 30.98 -26.44 -11.46
N PHE A 21 30.75 -26.38 -10.15
CA PHE A 21 29.89 -27.35 -9.48
C PHE A 21 28.47 -27.14 -9.99
N LEU A 22 27.99 -28.11 -10.77
CA LEU A 22 26.59 -28.24 -11.17
C LEU A 22 25.78 -28.64 -9.93
N LEU A 23 25.45 -27.67 -9.08
CA LEU A 23 24.47 -27.85 -8.02
C LEU A 23 23.10 -27.83 -8.69
N VAL A 24 22.62 -29.04 -9.02
CA VAL A 24 21.21 -29.29 -9.32
C VAL A 24 20.45 -29.01 -8.03
N PHE A 25 20.04 -27.76 -7.83
CA PHE A 25 19.00 -27.43 -6.88
C PHE A 25 17.72 -28.04 -7.41
N VAL A 26 17.37 -29.20 -6.87
CA VAL A 26 16.01 -29.71 -6.86
C VAL A 26 15.17 -28.65 -6.17
N VAL A 27 14.56 -27.76 -6.97
CA VAL A 27 13.50 -26.88 -6.50
C VAL A 27 12.30 -27.79 -6.25
N LEU A 28 12.23 -28.33 -5.04
CA LEU A 28 10.97 -28.75 -4.47
C LEU A 28 10.10 -27.49 -4.48
N SER A 29 9.20 -27.42 -5.45
CA SER A 29 8.09 -26.48 -5.47
C SER A 29 7.22 -26.80 -4.25
N LEU A 30 7.65 -26.29 -3.10
CA LEU A 30 6.76 -25.95 -2.02
C LEU A 30 5.67 -25.11 -2.69
N ASN A 31 4.45 -25.63 -2.69
CA ASN A 31 3.23 -24.91 -3.05
C ASN A 31 3.07 -23.74 -2.06
N GLY A 32 3.96 -22.76 -2.15
CA GLY A 32 3.88 -21.52 -1.43
C GLY A 32 2.67 -20.82 -1.98
N CYS A 33 1.64 -20.70 -1.15
CA CYS A 33 0.51 -19.83 -1.39
C CYS A 33 1.07 -18.43 -1.67
N HIS A 34 1.23 -18.09 -2.95
CA HIS A 34 1.85 -16.86 -3.38
C HIS A 34 0.79 -15.76 -3.26
N ARG A 35 0.82 -15.03 -2.14
CA ARG A 35 0.02 -13.80 -2.03
C ARG A 35 0.74 -12.71 -2.80
N THR A 36 0.12 -12.23 -3.87
CA THR A 36 0.58 -11.06 -4.60
C THR A 36 -0.12 -9.83 -4.03
N VAL A 37 0.65 -8.80 -3.70
CA VAL A 37 0.11 -7.48 -3.35
C VAL A 37 -0.05 -6.69 -4.63
N VAL A 38 -1.21 -6.07 -4.81
CA VAL A 38 -1.51 -5.22 -5.98
C VAL A 38 -2.03 -3.87 -5.53
N ASP A 39 -1.61 -2.83 -6.25
CA ASP A 39 -2.14 -1.47 -6.08
C ASP A 39 -3.49 -1.39 -6.79
N ARG A 40 -4.55 -1.07 -6.04
CA ARG A 40 -5.91 -1.03 -6.56
C ARG A 40 -6.33 0.39 -6.95
N GLU A 41 -6.04 1.34 -6.07
CA GLU A 41 -6.38 2.75 -6.23
C GLU A 41 -5.19 3.60 -5.78
N ILE A 42 -4.93 4.69 -6.52
CA ILE A 42 -3.89 5.67 -6.21
C ILE A 42 -4.54 7.05 -6.31
N VAL A 43 -4.40 7.85 -5.27
CA VAL A 43 -4.73 9.28 -5.32
C VAL A 43 -3.46 10.10 -5.10
N VAL A 44 -3.30 11.16 -5.88
CA VAL A 44 -2.13 12.04 -5.82
C VAL A 44 -2.54 13.34 -5.18
N SER A 45 -1.70 13.86 -4.29
CA SER A 45 -1.88 15.18 -3.68
C SER A 45 -1.91 16.29 -4.73
N PRO A 46 -2.55 17.44 -4.46
CA PRO A 46 -2.68 18.51 -5.45
C PRO A 46 -1.35 19.10 -5.95
N ASP A 47 -0.29 19.05 -5.15
CA ASP A 47 1.06 19.48 -5.54
C ASP A 47 1.88 18.42 -6.29
N GLY A 48 1.34 17.20 -6.43
CA GLY A 48 1.99 16.08 -7.08
C GLY A 48 3.13 15.42 -6.30
N GLN A 49 3.44 15.88 -5.09
CA GLN A 49 4.62 15.45 -4.32
C GLN A 49 4.35 14.23 -3.44
N SER A 50 3.08 13.95 -3.12
CA SER A 50 2.69 12.77 -2.35
C SER A 50 1.58 11.99 -3.03
N ARG A 51 1.55 10.68 -2.81
CA ARG A 51 0.49 9.80 -3.28
C ARG A 51 0.08 8.82 -2.20
N LEU A 52 -1.20 8.48 -2.19
CA LEU A 52 -1.78 7.52 -1.27
C LEU A 52 -2.20 6.29 -2.09
N LEU A 53 -1.65 5.13 -1.75
CA LEU A 53 -1.88 3.86 -2.43
C LEU A 53 -2.73 2.95 -1.55
N LEU A 54 -3.82 2.45 -2.12
CA LEU A 54 -4.65 1.43 -1.51
C LEU A 54 -4.27 0.06 -2.08
N ARG A 55 -3.64 -0.79 -1.27
CA ARG A 55 -3.12 -2.09 -1.70
C ARG A 55 -3.92 -3.25 -1.15
N TYR A 56 -4.07 -4.28 -1.98
CA TYR A 56 -4.82 -5.48 -1.64
C TYR A 56 -3.96 -6.73 -1.89
N ASN A 57 -4.12 -7.74 -1.05
CA ASN A 57 -3.66 -9.08 -1.34
C ASN A 57 -4.65 -9.75 -2.29
N THR A 58 -4.14 -10.32 -3.38
CA THR A 58 -4.92 -11.25 -4.19
C THR A 58 -5.03 -12.59 -3.46
N ARG A 59 -6.23 -13.15 -3.44
CA ARG A 59 -6.45 -14.57 -3.08
C ARG A 59 -6.78 -15.32 -4.35
N ASP A 60 -6.06 -16.41 -4.63
CA ASP A 60 -6.25 -17.28 -5.80
C ASP A 60 -7.74 -17.50 -6.12
N ASN A 61 -8.28 -16.73 -7.07
CA ASN A 61 -9.69 -16.73 -7.50
C ASN A 61 -10.74 -16.45 -6.42
N LYS A 62 -10.37 -15.90 -5.25
CA LYS A 62 -11.27 -15.64 -4.11
C LYS A 62 -11.45 -14.15 -3.78
N GLY A 63 -11.00 -13.28 -4.66
CA GLY A 63 -11.11 -11.83 -4.52
C GLY A 63 -9.91 -11.18 -3.85
N PHE A 64 -10.15 -10.04 -3.20
CA PHE A 64 -9.13 -9.15 -2.68
C PHE A 64 -9.31 -8.96 -1.18
N ASP A 65 -8.21 -9.03 -0.42
CA ASP A 65 -8.19 -8.57 0.97
C ASP A 65 -7.42 -7.28 1.10
N PHE A 66 -7.96 -6.33 1.86
CA PHE A 66 -7.21 -5.12 2.20
C PHE A 66 -5.87 -5.52 2.85
N ASN A 67 -4.78 -5.02 2.29
CA ASN A 67 -3.44 -5.24 2.82
C ASN A 67 -3.05 -4.06 3.71
N ASP A 68 -2.97 -2.89 3.09
CA ASP A 68 -2.55 -1.65 3.72
C ASP A 68 -2.96 -0.43 2.88
N LEU A 69 -2.82 0.74 3.51
CA LEU A 69 -2.92 2.05 2.90
C LEU A 69 -1.57 2.75 3.10
N VAL A 70 -0.89 3.12 2.02
CA VAL A 70 0.47 3.64 2.05
C VAL A 70 0.52 5.07 1.57
N LEU A 71 1.12 5.95 2.36
CA LEU A 71 1.52 7.28 1.92
C LEU A 71 2.98 7.21 1.43
N GLU A 72 3.19 7.65 0.20
CA GLU A 72 4.52 7.83 -0.37
C GLU A 72 4.73 9.30 -0.74
N THR A 73 5.97 9.76 -0.58
CA THR A 73 6.40 11.11 -0.97
C THR A 73 7.53 11.02 -1.98
N GLN A 74 7.52 11.92 -2.96
CA GLN A 74 8.52 11.96 -4.02
C GLN A 74 9.83 12.55 -3.48
N SER A 75 10.92 11.81 -3.66
CA SER A 75 12.29 12.20 -3.32
C SER A 75 13.14 12.09 -4.59
N GLY A 76 13.29 13.22 -5.29
CA GLY A 76 13.92 13.24 -6.61
C GLY A 76 13.07 12.51 -7.66
N ILE A 77 13.58 11.39 -8.17
CA ILE A 77 12.87 10.54 -9.16
C ILE A 77 12.17 9.34 -8.52
N ASP A 78 12.44 9.07 -7.24
CA ASP A 78 11.96 7.90 -6.53
C ASP A 78 10.81 8.26 -5.59
N TRP A 79 10.00 7.26 -5.26
CA TRP A 79 8.94 7.36 -4.26
C TRP A 79 9.43 6.70 -2.98
N GLU A 80 9.39 7.44 -1.87
CA GLU A 80 9.80 6.96 -0.55
C GLU A 80 8.57 6.75 0.35
N TYR A 81 8.61 5.69 1.16
CA TYR A 81 7.57 5.37 2.13
C TYR A 81 7.60 6.37 3.29
N ASP A 82 6.46 7.02 3.55
CA ASP A 82 6.31 7.97 4.67
C ASP A 82 5.53 7.34 5.82
N SER A 83 4.30 6.88 5.56
CA SER A 83 3.45 6.22 6.57
C SER A 83 2.65 5.06 5.98
N THR A 84 2.21 4.15 6.84
CA THR A 84 1.41 2.98 6.43
C THR A 84 0.38 2.63 7.50
N ILE A 85 -0.86 2.45 7.07
CA ILE A 85 -1.95 1.91 7.91
C ILE A 85 -2.16 0.45 7.50
N TRP A 86 -1.84 -0.47 8.40
CA TRP A 86 -1.92 -1.90 8.12
C TRP A 86 -3.31 -2.45 8.42
N SER A 87 -3.66 -3.57 7.78
CA SER A 87 -4.88 -4.33 8.10
C SER A 87 -5.00 -4.71 9.59
N GLY A 88 -3.88 -4.89 10.29
CA GLY A 88 -3.84 -5.16 11.73
C GLY A 88 -4.38 -4.00 12.56
N ASP A 89 -4.04 -2.77 12.19
CA ASP A 89 -4.40 -1.53 12.90
C ASP A 89 -5.87 -1.17 12.75
N ALA A 90 -6.54 -1.78 11.77
CA ALA A 90 -7.95 -1.56 11.50
C ALA A 90 -8.89 -2.37 12.42
N HIS A 91 -8.37 -3.17 13.37
CA HIS A 91 -9.23 -3.85 14.35
C HIS A 91 -9.63 -2.89 15.48
N VAL A 92 -10.92 -2.55 15.53
CA VAL A 92 -11.46 -1.56 16.47
C VAL A 92 -11.82 -2.19 17.82
N ALA A 93 -12.33 -3.43 17.77
CA ALA A 93 -12.79 -4.19 18.93
C ALA A 93 -12.83 -5.69 18.58
N PRO A 94 -12.87 -6.59 19.58
CA PRO A 94 -13.07 -8.02 19.34
C PRO A 94 -14.33 -8.27 18.51
N GLY A 95 -14.17 -8.99 17.40
CA GLY A 95 -15.29 -9.30 16.49
C GLY A 95 -15.70 -8.18 15.53
N VAL A 96 -15.07 -7.00 15.60
CA VAL A 96 -15.28 -5.90 14.66
C VAL A 96 -14.07 -5.76 13.76
N LYS A 97 -14.27 -5.88 12.44
CA LYS A 97 -13.23 -5.69 11.44
C LYS A 97 -13.48 -4.41 10.67
N ARG A 98 -12.44 -3.65 10.39
CA ARG A 98 -12.51 -2.47 9.53
C ARG A 98 -11.48 -2.61 8.41
N TRP A 99 -11.74 -2.02 7.25
CA TRP A 99 -10.75 -1.88 6.20
C TRP A 99 -11.07 -0.68 5.31
N VAL A 100 -10.06 -0.18 4.59
CA VAL A 100 -10.23 0.87 3.59
C VAL A 100 -10.69 0.23 2.29
N SER A 101 -11.84 0.66 1.79
CA SER A 101 -12.51 0.06 0.63
C SER A 101 -12.34 0.84 -0.67
N SER A 102 -12.09 2.16 -0.57
CA SER A 102 -11.84 3.07 -1.71
C SER A 102 -11.20 4.38 -1.23
N LEU A 103 -10.57 5.11 -2.14
CA LEU A 103 -9.98 6.44 -1.96
C LEU A 103 -10.76 7.49 -2.76
N ASP A 104 -10.94 8.69 -2.23
CA ASP A 104 -11.44 9.84 -3.00
C ASP A 104 -10.34 10.89 -3.21
N SER A 105 -9.68 11.33 -2.15
CA SER A 105 -8.70 12.42 -2.23
C SER A 105 -7.66 12.40 -1.10
N LEU A 106 -6.51 13.03 -1.37
CA LEU A 106 -5.45 13.34 -0.41
C LEU A 106 -5.39 14.86 -0.27
N GLY A 107 -5.43 15.37 0.96
CA GLY A 107 -5.42 16.79 1.27
C GLY A 107 -4.07 17.46 1.00
N ASP A 108 -4.10 18.80 0.91
CA ASP A 108 -2.90 19.62 0.70
C ASP A 108 -1.88 19.51 1.84
N ASP A 109 -2.35 19.18 3.05
CA ASP A 109 -1.50 18.96 4.21
C ASP A 109 -0.73 17.62 4.15
N ARG A 110 -1.06 16.76 3.17
CA ARG A 110 -0.52 15.41 2.96
C ARG A 110 -0.71 14.47 4.17
N GLN A 111 -1.47 14.90 5.17
CA GLN A 111 -1.74 14.16 6.41
C GLN A 111 -3.22 13.80 6.53
N THR A 112 -4.09 14.49 5.80
CA THR A 112 -5.52 14.23 5.78
C THR A 112 -5.91 13.56 4.47
N ALA A 113 -6.74 12.51 4.54
CA ALA A 113 -7.33 11.89 3.35
C ALA A 113 -8.84 11.72 3.49
N ILE A 114 -9.55 11.70 2.37
CA ILE A 114 -10.94 11.24 2.31
C ILE A 114 -10.97 9.82 1.75
N ILE A 115 -11.40 8.89 2.60
CA ILE A 115 -11.39 7.45 2.31
C ILE A 115 -12.75 6.84 2.63
N LYS A 116 -13.13 5.79 1.90
CA LYS A 116 -14.30 4.97 2.22
C LYS A 116 -13.88 3.81 3.10
N ILE A 117 -14.43 3.76 4.30
CA ILE A 117 -14.20 2.69 5.26
C ILE A 117 -15.36 1.70 5.23
N ALA A 118 -15.03 0.42 5.20
CA ALA A 118 -15.96 -0.67 5.46
C ALA A 118 -15.76 -1.17 6.89
N THR A 119 -16.84 -1.32 7.65
CA THR A 119 -16.83 -1.86 9.02
C THR A 119 -17.78 -3.06 9.10
N MET A 120 -17.22 -4.23 9.39
CA MET A 120 -17.97 -5.46 9.65
C MET A 120 -18.27 -5.57 11.13
N GLY A 121 -19.55 -5.59 11.48
CA GLY A 121 -20.02 -5.79 12.84
C GLY A 121 -19.88 -7.25 13.33
N PRO A 122 -20.15 -7.50 14.62
CA PRO A 122 -20.19 -8.85 15.16
C PRO A 122 -21.25 -9.69 14.44
N ARG A 123 -21.10 -11.01 14.51
CA ARG A 123 -22.10 -11.94 13.97
C ARG A 123 -23.37 -11.88 14.83
N ASP A 124 -24.52 -11.86 14.18
CA ASP A 124 -25.83 -11.97 14.83
C ASP A 124 -26.11 -13.40 15.34
N ALA A 125 -27.30 -13.60 15.92
CA ALA A 125 -27.72 -14.90 16.47
C ALA A 125 -27.79 -16.03 15.42
N VAL A 126 -27.86 -15.69 14.13
CA VAL A 126 -27.86 -16.66 13.01
C VAL A 126 -26.49 -16.74 12.31
N GLY A 127 -25.46 -16.11 12.87
CA GLY A 127 -24.08 -16.18 12.40
C GLY A 127 -23.75 -15.24 11.24
N LYS A 128 -24.62 -14.29 10.88
CA LYS A 128 -24.40 -13.32 9.80
C LYS A 128 -23.76 -12.04 10.35
N SER A 129 -22.83 -11.47 9.59
CA SER A 129 -22.29 -10.13 9.87
C SER A 129 -22.84 -9.14 8.86
N THR A 130 -23.13 -7.92 9.33
CA THR A 130 -23.42 -6.77 8.47
C THR A 130 -22.14 -5.99 8.19
N VAL A 131 -22.05 -5.36 7.01
CA VAL A 131 -20.96 -4.46 6.65
C VAL A 131 -21.55 -3.09 6.38
N GLU A 132 -21.11 -2.10 7.14
CA GLU A 132 -21.44 -0.69 6.94
C GLU A 132 -20.31 -0.01 6.17
N TYR A 133 -20.66 0.84 5.20
CA TYR A 133 -19.71 1.63 4.43
C TYR A 133 -19.90 3.10 4.77
N SER A 134 -18.81 3.83 5.00
CA SER A 134 -18.87 5.27 5.24
C SER A 134 -17.68 5.98 4.63
N TRP A 135 -17.94 7.13 4.01
CA TRP A 135 -16.91 8.08 3.66
C TRP A 135 -16.51 8.88 4.89
N VAL A 136 -15.21 8.98 5.13
CA VAL A 136 -14.66 9.65 6.29
C VAL A 136 -13.47 10.51 5.90
N ARG A 137 -13.28 11.60 6.66
CA ARG A 137 -12.02 12.32 6.72
C ARG A 137 -11.12 11.63 7.76
N TRP A 138 -9.91 11.29 7.36
CA TRP A 138 -8.97 10.48 8.13
C TRP A 138 -7.65 11.22 8.30
N ASP A 139 -7.09 11.16 9.51
CA ASP A 139 -5.73 11.58 9.84
C ASP A 139 -4.80 10.39 9.61
N LEU A 140 -3.94 10.48 8.59
CA LEU A 140 -2.98 9.45 8.22
C LEU A 140 -1.86 9.32 9.27
N ALA A 141 -1.45 10.44 9.88
CA ALA A 141 -0.36 10.46 10.87
C ALA A 141 -0.80 9.88 12.21
N ALA A 142 -1.99 10.27 12.68
CA ALA A 142 -2.58 9.73 13.90
C ALA A 142 -3.29 8.37 13.69
N ASN A 143 -3.41 7.93 12.43
CA ASN A 143 -4.23 6.78 12.02
C ASN A 143 -5.63 6.80 12.67
N ALA A 144 -6.30 7.96 12.56
CA ALA A 144 -7.53 8.21 13.29
C ALA A 144 -8.62 8.84 12.41
N LYS A 145 -9.87 8.48 12.70
CA LYS A 145 -11.02 9.14 12.07
C LYS A 145 -11.16 10.56 12.63
N ILE A 146 -11.10 11.56 11.74
CA ILE A 146 -11.41 12.95 12.09
C ILE A 146 -12.93 13.13 12.08
N GLN A 147 -13.59 12.77 10.97
CA GLN A 147 -15.01 13.04 10.77
C GLN A 147 -15.66 12.01 9.84
N THR A 148 -16.91 11.63 10.11
CA THR A 148 -17.75 10.91 9.14
C THR A 148 -18.42 11.92 8.21
N LEU A 149 -18.22 11.78 6.90
CA LEU A 149 -18.76 12.67 5.88
C LEU A 149 -20.10 12.18 5.33
N HIS A 150 -20.21 10.87 5.11
CA HIS A 150 -21.41 10.23 4.58
C HIS A 150 -21.46 8.75 4.97
N VAL A 151 -22.63 8.26 5.40
CA VAL A 151 -22.89 6.82 5.58
C VAL A 151 -23.56 6.34 4.30
N CYS A 152 -23.00 5.30 3.70
CA CYS A 152 -23.44 4.80 2.40
C CYS A 152 -24.60 3.81 2.57
N ASP A 153 -25.59 3.88 1.69
CA ASP A 153 -26.67 2.90 1.58
C ASP A 153 -26.22 1.66 0.80
N SER A 154 -25.20 1.80 -0.05
CA SER A 154 -24.58 0.71 -0.80
C SER A 154 -23.04 0.81 -0.82
N PRO A 155 -22.33 -0.32 -1.01
CA PRO A 155 -20.86 -0.32 -1.09
C PRO A 155 -20.31 0.54 -2.24
N PHE A 156 -21.11 0.78 -3.28
CA PHE A 156 -20.70 1.49 -4.49
C PHE A 156 -21.01 2.98 -4.47
N ASP A 157 -21.57 3.51 -3.38
CA ASP A 157 -22.01 4.91 -3.32
C ASP A 157 -20.81 5.85 -3.41
N ALA A 158 -20.87 6.79 -4.35
CA ALA A 158 -19.85 7.83 -4.48
C ALA A 158 -19.92 8.82 -3.30
N LEU A 159 -18.82 9.51 -3.02
CA LEU A 159 -18.84 10.63 -2.07
C LEU A 159 -19.75 11.73 -2.63
N PRO A 160 -20.75 12.22 -1.87
CA PRO A 160 -21.58 13.33 -2.31
C PRO A 160 -20.74 14.58 -2.64
N PRO A 161 -21.01 15.29 -3.75
CA PRO A 161 -20.18 16.42 -4.17
C PRO A 161 -20.06 17.57 -3.16
N ASP A 162 -21.07 17.76 -2.30
CA ASP A 162 -21.10 18.79 -1.26
C ASP A 162 -20.26 18.43 -0.01
N LYS A 163 -19.69 17.22 0.02
CA LYS A 163 -18.89 16.69 1.14
C LYS A 163 -17.40 16.54 0.85
N ARG A 164 -16.96 16.92 -0.35
CA ARG A 164 -15.54 16.94 -0.74
C ARG A 164 -14.80 18.06 -0.02
#